data_AF-A0A1H5MKK4-F1
#
_entry.id   AF-A0A1H5MKK4-F1
#
_cell.length_a   1.000
_cell.length_b   1.000
_cell.length_c   1.000
_cell.angle_alpha   90.00
_cell.angle_beta   90.00
_cell.angle_gamma   90.00
#
_symmetry.space_group_name_H-M   'P 1'
#
loop_
_entity.id
_entity.type
_entity.pdbx_description
1 polymer ?
#
loop_
_entity_poly.entity_id
_entity_poly.type
_entity_poly.pdbx_seq_one_letter_code
_entity_poly.pdbx_strand_id
1 'polypeptide(L)'
;MREVIFTQQPPRCAPAYTKAMIFIDPPFWPAHGTVFSHLISDASVAELHAFAAANEVTERAFDLDHYDVPERLYAGLVAAGAVPVSGKELARTLVASGLRIKAKYRVKSVASVLEKRWNSLMPTEPGLGLSLLGRWNEPHRNYHSATHLLAVLEALDLLTGRSAPRPVALAAWFHDAVYNGTPSDEEDSAVLAQLSLNGLIAADEVAEVVRLVQLTATHSPSPEDAAGHLLCDADLAILGAAPAEYSRYLAGVRRDYAHVPDDDFTKGRAGVVRQLLALKPMFHTQRGQDLWALRAQQNLSEELGRLS
;
A
#
# COMPACT_ATOMS: atom_id res chain seq x y z
N MET A 1 18.33 -1.83 57.76
CA MET A 1 17.39 -0.70 57.53
C MET A 1 16.68 -0.98 56.21
N ARG A 2 15.42 -1.42 56.31
CA ARG A 2 14.35 -1.54 55.28
C ARG A 2 14.59 -2.40 54.03
N GLU A 3 14.11 -3.63 54.12
CA GLU A 3 13.58 -4.41 52.99
C GLU A 3 12.41 -3.66 52.33
N VAL A 4 12.40 -3.59 50.99
CA VAL A 4 11.27 -3.08 50.21
C VAL A 4 10.62 -4.26 49.49
N ILE A 5 9.42 -4.57 49.93
CA ILE A 5 8.52 -5.60 49.40
C ILE A 5 8.06 -5.16 48.00
N PHE A 6 8.39 -5.93 46.97
CA PHE A 6 7.76 -5.83 45.66
C PHE A 6 6.35 -6.44 45.74
N THR A 7 5.33 -5.59 45.83
CA THR A 7 3.95 -6.00 45.60
C THR A 7 3.77 -6.33 44.12
N GLN A 8 3.70 -7.62 43.80
CA GLN A 8 3.28 -8.08 42.48
C GLN A 8 1.83 -7.66 42.24
N GLN A 9 1.63 -6.78 41.27
CA GLN A 9 0.33 -6.40 40.76
C GLN A 9 -0.22 -7.61 39.96
N PRO A 10 -1.44 -8.10 40.23
CA PRO A 10 -1.97 -9.24 39.49
C PRO A 10 -2.08 -8.90 38.01
N PRO A 11 -1.90 -9.88 37.10
CA PRO A 11 -2.04 -9.66 35.68
C PRO A 11 -3.44 -9.12 35.39
N ARG A 12 -3.51 -8.02 34.62
CA ARG A 12 -4.78 -7.49 34.11
C ARG A 12 -5.51 -8.62 33.40
N CYS A 13 -6.74 -8.91 33.82
CA CYS A 13 -7.63 -9.84 33.13
C CYS A 13 -7.61 -9.53 31.63
N ALA A 14 -7.44 -10.58 30.82
CA ALA A 14 -7.75 -10.52 29.40
C ALA A 14 -9.17 -9.96 29.22
N PRO A 15 -9.42 -9.11 28.20
CA PRO A 15 -10.77 -8.64 27.95
C PRO A 15 -11.68 -9.84 27.71
N ALA A 16 -12.84 -9.84 28.38
CA ALA A 16 -13.89 -10.81 28.16
C ALA A 16 -14.14 -10.96 26.65
N TYR A 17 -14.36 -12.18 26.17
CA TYR A 17 -14.80 -12.45 24.80
C TYR A 17 -16.06 -11.63 24.52
N THR A 18 -15.90 -10.43 23.99
CA THR A 18 -16.97 -9.64 23.41
C THR A 18 -17.43 -10.45 22.20
N LYS A 19 -18.68 -10.94 22.27
CA LYS A 19 -19.37 -11.53 21.13
C LYS A 19 -19.15 -10.60 19.95
N ALA A 20 -18.60 -11.12 18.85
CA ALA A 20 -18.38 -10.36 17.63
C ALA A 20 -19.68 -9.67 17.20
N MET A 21 -19.59 -8.40 16.79
CA MET A 21 -20.73 -7.55 16.52
C MET A 21 -20.63 -6.88 15.15
N ILE A 22 -21.77 -6.89 14.46
CA ILE A 22 -21.99 -6.09 13.26
C ILE A 22 -22.61 -4.77 13.67
N PHE A 23 -22.06 -3.65 13.20
CA PHE A 23 -22.54 -2.31 13.50
C PHE A 23 -22.98 -1.58 12.23
N ILE A 24 -24.02 -0.77 12.33
CA ILE A 24 -24.56 0.03 11.23
C ILE A 24 -24.84 1.47 11.69
N ASP A 25 -24.47 2.48 10.91
CA ASP A 25 -24.87 3.88 11.17
C ASP A 25 -26.21 4.21 10.48
N PRO A 26 -26.95 5.25 10.91
CA PRO A 26 -28.17 5.62 10.22
C PRO A 26 -27.88 6.12 8.80
N PRO A 27 -28.83 5.97 7.86
CA PRO A 27 -28.63 6.32 6.47
C PRO A 27 -28.57 7.85 6.29
N PHE A 28 -27.36 8.41 6.32
CA PHE A 28 -27.13 9.85 6.24
C PHE A 28 -26.33 10.30 5.02
N TRP A 29 -25.69 9.37 4.30
CA TRP A 29 -24.69 9.72 3.29
C TRP A 29 -25.32 9.77 1.89
N PRO A 30 -25.52 10.96 1.28
CA PRO A 30 -26.24 11.07 0.01
C PRO A 30 -25.35 10.64 -1.16
N ALA A 31 -25.84 9.69 -1.98
CA ALA A 31 -25.21 9.27 -3.23
C ALA A 31 -26.24 8.59 -4.13
N HIS A 32 -26.04 8.59 -5.45
CA HIS A 32 -26.87 7.81 -6.41
C HIS A 32 -28.40 7.95 -6.24
N GLY A 33 -28.90 9.11 -5.80
CA GLY A 33 -30.33 9.36 -5.59
C GLY A 33 -30.93 8.75 -4.32
N THR A 34 -30.12 8.29 -3.37
CA THR A 34 -30.54 7.76 -2.06
C THR A 34 -29.56 8.18 -0.96
N VAL A 35 -29.81 7.76 0.28
CA VAL A 35 -28.87 7.89 1.40
C VAL A 35 -28.35 6.52 1.80
N PHE A 36 -27.08 6.48 2.21
CA PHE A 36 -26.36 5.26 2.56
C PHE A 36 -26.00 5.23 4.04
N SER A 37 -25.97 4.01 4.57
CA SER A 37 -25.39 3.62 5.85
C SER A 37 -24.05 2.92 5.59
N HIS A 38 -23.18 2.88 6.58
CA HIS A 38 -21.97 2.06 6.61
C HIS A 38 -22.19 0.89 7.56
N LEU A 39 -21.82 -0.31 7.11
CA LEU A 39 -21.91 -1.55 7.87
C LEU A 39 -20.50 -2.12 8.12
N ILE A 40 -20.16 -2.41 9.37
CA ILE A 40 -18.83 -2.90 9.78
C ILE A 40 -18.92 -4.13 10.69
N SER A 41 -17.81 -4.85 10.83
CA SER A 41 -17.54 -5.80 11.91
C SER A 41 -16.46 -5.21 12.83
N ASP A 42 -16.49 -5.54 14.12
CA ASP A 42 -15.39 -5.31 15.06
C ASP A 42 -14.44 -6.50 15.23
N ALA A 43 -14.74 -7.63 14.59
CA ALA A 43 -13.99 -8.87 14.74
C ALA A 43 -13.24 -9.28 13.46
N SER A 44 -13.91 -9.33 12.31
CA SER A 44 -13.25 -9.69 11.05
C SER A 44 -14.04 -9.29 9.80
N VAL A 45 -13.32 -9.08 8.70
CA VAL A 45 -13.92 -8.87 7.37
C VAL A 45 -14.68 -10.12 6.89
N ALA A 46 -14.24 -11.32 7.26
CA ALA A 46 -14.93 -12.57 6.92
C ALA A 46 -16.33 -12.65 7.54
N GLU A 47 -16.47 -12.26 8.81
CA GLU A 47 -17.78 -12.15 9.46
C GLU A 47 -18.66 -11.12 8.75
N LEU A 48 -18.09 -9.95 8.44
CA LEU A 48 -18.82 -8.90 7.72
C LEU A 48 -19.35 -9.38 6.37
N HIS A 49 -18.53 -10.10 5.59
CA HIS A 49 -18.96 -10.70 4.33
C HIS A 49 -20.07 -11.74 4.52
N ALA A 50 -19.95 -12.62 5.53
CA ALA A 50 -20.96 -13.63 5.81
C ALA A 50 -22.31 -12.99 6.18
N PHE A 51 -22.28 -11.94 7.01
CA PHE A 51 -23.49 -11.19 7.38
C PHE A 51 -24.09 -10.46 6.17
N ALA A 52 -23.27 -9.80 5.36
CA ALA A 52 -23.72 -9.09 4.16
C ALA A 52 -24.38 -10.03 3.15
N ALA A 53 -23.76 -11.18 2.88
CA ALA A 53 -24.27 -12.19 1.95
C ALA A 53 -25.61 -12.79 2.43
N ALA A 54 -25.77 -13.03 3.73
CA ALA A 54 -27.01 -13.54 4.31
C ALA A 54 -28.18 -12.52 4.26
N ASN A 55 -27.89 -11.24 4.05
CA ASN A 55 -28.87 -10.14 4.09
C ASN A 55 -28.93 -9.34 2.78
N GLU A 56 -28.61 -9.98 1.65
CA GLU A 56 -28.75 -9.42 0.30
C GLU A 56 -27.95 -8.13 0.04
N VAL A 57 -26.90 -7.87 0.84
CA VAL A 57 -25.96 -6.79 0.57
C VAL A 57 -24.94 -7.28 -0.45
N THR A 58 -24.96 -6.69 -1.64
CA THR A 58 -24.09 -7.11 -2.75
C THR A 58 -22.62 -6.85 -2.44
N GLU A 59 -21.73 -7.77 -2.80
CA GLU A 59 -20.27 -7.62 -2.62
C GLU A 59 -19.69 -6.35 -3.26
N ARG A 60 -20.31 -5.84 -4.34
CA ARG A 60 -19.94 -4.57 -4.99
C ARG A 60 -20.03 -3.34 -4.08
N ALA A 61 -20.80 -3.43 -3.00
CA ALA A 61 -20.93 -2.37 -2.00
C ALA A 61 -19.82 -2.41 -0.95
N PHE A 62 -18.93 -3.40 -0.98
CA PHE A 62 -17.81 -3.50 -0.06
C PHE A 62 -16.67 -2.54 -0.44
N ASP A 63 -16.25 -1.71 0.50
CA ASP A 63 -15.14 -0.77 0.38
C ASP A 63 -14.02 -1.09 1.37
N LEU A 64 -13.42 -2.26 1.18
CA LEU A 64 -12.21 -2.80 1.84
C LEU A 64 -12.31 -3.11 3.35
N ASP A 65 -13.07 -2.35 4.13
CA ASP A 65 -13.28 -2.53 5.58
C ASP A 65 -14.73 -2.35 6.03
N HIS A 66 -15.63 -1.96 5.14
CA HIS A 66 -17.04 -1.75 5.42
C HIS A 66 -17.89 -1.93 4.16
N TYR A 67 -19.20 -2.01 4.32
CA TYR A 67 -20.17 -1.94 3.21
C TYR A 67 -20.91 -0.61 3.19
N ASP A 68 -21.08 -0.04 2.00
CA ASP A 68 -21.99 1.08 1.72
C ASP A 68 -23.40 0.54 1.42
N VAL A 69 -24.28 0.62 2.40
CA VAL A 69 -25.62 0.03 2.36
C VAL A 69 -26.68 1.09 2.06
N PRO A 70 -27.53 0.94 1.03
CA PRO A 70 -28.60 1.88 0.75
C PRO A 70 -29.71 1.80 1.83
N GLU A 71 -30.35 2.93 2.12
CA GLU A 71 -31.41 3.09 3.13
C GLU A 71 -32.44 1.96 3.16
N ARG A 72 -32.88 1.48 1.99
CA ARG A 72 -33.89 0.42 1.87
C ARG A 72 -33.53 -0.89 2.60
N LEU A 73 -32.23 -1.16 2.81
CA LEU A 73 -31.76 -2.38 3.49
C LEU A 73 -31.56 -2.17 5.00
N TYR A 74 -31.55 -0.92 5.49
CA TYR A 74 -31.22 -0.59 6.88
C TYR A 74 -32.09 -1.34 7.89
N ALA A 75 -33.42 -1.25 7.75
CA ALA A 75 -34.35 -1.90 8.68
C ALA A 75 -34.19 -3.43 8.70
N GLY A 76 -33.92 -4.04 7.55
CA GLY A 76 -33.67 -5.48 7.43
C GLY A 76 -32.39 -5.91 8.14
N LEU A 77 -31.30 -5.16 7.97
CA LEU A 77 -30.02 -5.47 8.63
C LEU A 77 -30.11 -5.33 10.15
N VAL A 78 -30.82 -4.30 10.64
CA VAL A 78 -31.06 -4.14 12.09
C VAL A 78 -31.90 -5.30 12.63
N ALA A 79 -32.96 -5.71 11.92
CA ALA A 79 -33.76 -6.87 12.30
C ALA A 79 -32.95 -8.19 12.29
N ALA A 80 -31.94 -8.29 11.42
CA ALA A 80 -31.02 -9.42 11.33
C ALA A 80 -29.90 -9.40 12.39
N GLY A 81 -29.82 -8.37 13.21
CA GLY A 81 -28.89 -8.28 14.34
C GLY A 81 -27.74 -7.29 14.18
N ALA A 82 -27.72 -6.46 13.14
CA ALA A 82 -26.80 -5.32 13.09
C ALA A 82 -27.18 -4.29 14.17
N VAL A 83 -26.19 -3.85 14.94
CA VAL A 83 -26.36 -2.92 16.06
C VAL A 83 -26.31 -1.48 15.55
N PRO A 84 -27.41 -0.70 15.65
CA PRO A 84 -27.40 0.71 15.27
C PRO A 84 -26.50 1.53 16.21
N VAL A 85 -25.59 2.32 15.64
CA VAL A 85 -24.69 3.23 16.38
C VAL A 85 -24.54 4.55 15.62
N SER A 86 -24.08 5.62 16.26
CA SER A 86 -23.74 6.83 15.51
C SER A 86 -22.54 6.60 14.57
N GLY A 87 -22.44 7.34 13.47
CA GLY A 87 -21.27 7.25 12.58
C GLY A 87 -19.93 7.51 13.29
N LYS A 88 -19.94 8.34 14.35
CA LYS A 88 -18.75 8.60 15.19
C LYS A 88 -18.36 7.39 16.02
N GLU A 89 -19.32 6.67 16.59
CA GLU A 89 -19.08 5.42 17.31
C GLU A 89 -18.64 4.33 16.35
N LEU A 90 -19.32 4.20 15.20
CA LEU A 90 -18.97 3.25 14.15
C LEU A 90 -17.49 3.40 13.71
N ALA A 91 -17.06 4.63 13.40
CA ALA A 91 -15.67 4.89 13.02
C ALA A 91 -14.68 4.56 14.15
N ARG A 92 -15.03 4.84 15.41
CA ARG A 92 -14.17 4.49 16.57
C ARG A 92 -14.06 2.98 16.74
N THR A 93 -15.17 2.26 16.61
CA THR A 93 -15.21 0.80 16.68
C THR A 93 -14.34 0.19 15.57
N LEU A 94 -14.46 0.66 14.33
CA LEU A 94 -13.65 0.17 13.21
C LEU A 94 -12.16 0.44 13.36
N VAL A 95 -11.79 1.57 13.98
CA VAL A 95 -10.38 1.87 14.29
C VAL A 95 -9.88 0.99 15.44
N ALA A 96 -10.67 0.82 16.49
CA ALA A 96 -10.32 0.00 17.65
C ALA A 96 -10.19 -1.48 17.32
N SER A 97 -10.97 -2.00 16.36
CA SER A 97 -10.83 -3.37 15.86
C SER A 97 -9.55 -3.61 15.06
N GLY A 98 -8.87 -2.54 14.63
CA GLY A 98 -7.72 -2.62 13.74
C GLY A 98 -8.06 -2.96 12.29
N LEU A 99 -9.35 -3.13 11.95
CA LEU A 99 -9.78 -3.45 10.59
C LEU A 99 -9.77 -2.23 9.65
N ARG A 100 -9.80 -1.00 10.18
CA ARG A 100 -9.80 0.23 9.37
C ARG A 100 -8.65 0.28 8.36
N ILE A 101 -8.99 0.41 7.08
CA ILE A 101 -8.07 0.76 6.00
C ILE A 101 -7.84 2.27 6.00
N LYS A 102 -6.60 2.67 6.32
CA LYS A 102 -6.16 4.08 6.24
C LYS A 102 -6.24 4.58 4.80
N ALA A 103 -6.49 5.89 4.63
CA ALA A 103 -6.61 6.53 3.31
C ALA A 103 -5.40 6.31 2.39
N LYS A 104 -4.18 6.22 2.94
CA LYS A 104 -2.96 5.92 2.16
C LYS A 104 -2.95 4.54 1.49
N TYR A 105 -3.83 3.64 1.93
CA TYR A 105 -4.03 2.31 1.33
C TYR A 105 -5.31 2.24 0.46
N ARG A 106 -6.02 3.36 0.28
CA ARG A 106 -7.24 3.44 -0.53
C ARG A 106 -6.89 4.08 -1.88
N VAL A 107 -6.96 3.29 -2.94
CA VAL A 107 -6.62 3.72 -4.31
C VAL A 107 -7.32 5.01 -4.71
N LYS A 108 -8.64 5.14 -4.46
CA LYS A 108 -9.41 6.35 -4.78
C LYS A 108 -8.87 7.60 -4.10
N SER A 109 -8.52 7.51 -2.82
CA SER A 109 -7.97 8.64 -2.06
C SER A 109 -6.55 9.00 -2.53
N VAL A 110 -5.76 7.98 -2.85
CA VAL A 110 -4.39 8.11 -3.34
C VAL A 110 -4.32 8.76 -4.72
N ALA A 111 -5.23 8.39 -5.63
CA ALA A 111 -5.28 8.94 -6.99
C ALA A 111 -5.35 10.47 -7.02
N SER A 112 -6.19 11.09 -6.18
CA SER A 112 -6.30 12.57 -6.11
C SER A 112 -5.02 13.24 -5.59
N VAL A 113 -4.32 12.61 -4.64
CA VAL A 113 -3.02 13.12 -4.13
C VAL A 113 -1.96 13.04 -5.21
N LEU A 114 -1.90 11.90 -5.91
CA LEU A 114 -0.96 11.67 -6.99
C LEU A 114 -1.21 12.60 -8.18
N GLU A 115 -2.45 12.82 -8.58
CA GLU A 115 -2.80 13.76 -9.64
C GLU A 115 -2.28 15.18 -9.33
N LYS A 116 -2.44 15.65 -8.08
CA LYS A 116 -1.88 16.93 -7.65
C LYS A 116 -0.35 16.96 -7.69
N ARG A 117 0.30 15.87 -7.27
CA ARG A 117 1.77 15.74 -7.34
C ARG A 117 2.25 15.77 -8.80
N TRP A 118 1.58 15.04 -9.69
CA TRP A 118 1.90 15.04 -11.13
C TRP A 118 1.73 16.43 -11.74
N ASN A 119 0.59 17.08 -11.52
CA ASN A 119 0.33 18.41 -12.07
C ASN A 119 1.31 19.47 -11.55
N SER A 120 1.94 19.24 -10.40
CA SER A 120 3.03 20.10 -9.91
C SER A 120 4.37 19.78 -10.61
N LEU A 121 4.62 18.51 -10.93
CA LEU A 121 5.84 18.01 -11.57
C LEU A 121 5.88 18.30 -13.08
N MET A 122 4.74 18.14 -13.75
CA MET A 122 4.51 18.24 -15.19
C MET A 122 3.22 19.04 -15.47
N PRO A 123 3.19 20.35 -15.17
CA PRO A 123 1.96 21.17 -15.25
C PRO A 123 1.36 21.28 -16.65
N THR A 124 2.17 21.11 -17.70
CA THR A 124 1.70 21.17 -19.10
C THR A 124 1.13 19.84 -19.60
N GLU A 125 1.36 18.73 -18.88
CA GLU A 125 1.03 17.37 -19.32
C GLU A 125 0.10 16.62 -18.33
N PRO A 126 -1.05 17.19 -17.92
CA PRO A 126 -1.95 16.51 -16.98
C PRO A 126 -2.53 15.20 -17.53
N GLY A 127 -2.71 15.12 -18.86
CA GLY A 127 -3.21 13.93 -19.54
C GLY A 127 -2.28 12.72 -19.40
N LEU A 128 -0.96 12.94 -19.42
CA LEU A 128 0.02 11.87 -19.21
C LEU A 128 -0.06 11.33 -17.78
N GLY A 129 -0.24 12.21 -16.78
CA GLY A 129 -0.44 11.81 -15.38
C GLY A 129 -1.68 10.94 -15.20
N LEU A 130 -2.81 11.33 -15.81
CA LEU A 130 -4.03 10.52 -15.78
C LEU A 130 -3.83 9.16 -16.47
N SER A 131 -3.10 9.11 -17.59
CA SER A 131 -2.77 7.85 -18.27
C SER A 131 -1.92 6.93 -17.41
N LEU A 132 -0.89 7.46 -16.75
CA LEU A 132 -0.05 6.71 -15.80
C LEU A 132 -0.87 6.21 -14.62
N LEU A 133 -1.73 7.05 -14.03
CA LEU A 133 -2.63 6.60 -12.96
C LEU A 133 -3.59 5.51 -13.41
N GLY A 134 -4.01 5.50 -14.68
CA GLY A 134 -4.76 4.39 -15.26
C GLY A 134 -3.99 3.08 -15.19
N ARG A 135 -2.71 3.10 -15.58
CA ARG A 135 -1.81 1.93 -15.52
C ARG A 135 -1.57 1.45 -14.10
N TRP A 136 -1.23 2.36 -13.18
CA TRP A 136 -1.04 2.06 -11.76
C TRP A 136 -2.31 1.54 -11.07
N ASN A 137 -3.49 1.69 -11.68
CA ASN A 137 -4.76 1.21 -11.14
C ASN A 137 -5.37 0.07 -11.95
N GLU A 138 -4.58 -0.61 -12.79
CA GLU A 138 -5.04 -1.79 -13.50
C GLU A 138 -5.56 -2.87 -12.52
N PRO A 139 -6.69 -3.55 -12.80
CA PRO A 139 -7.38 -4.38 -11.81
C PRO A 139 -6.58 -5.57 -11.26
N HIS A 140 -5.55 -6.03 -11.99
CA HIS A 140 -4.69 -7.13 -11.55
C HIS A 140 -3.64 -6.70 -10.52
N ARG A 141 -3.45 -5.39 -10.30
CA ARG A 141 -2.48 -4.83 -9.36
C ARG A 141 -3.08 -4.65 -7.97
N ASN A 142 -2.45 -5.26 -6.97
CA ASN A 142 -2.80 -5.16 -5.55
C ASN A 142 -1.73 -4.37 -4.80
N TYR A 143 -0.50 -4.89 -4.72
CA TYR A 143 0.59 -4.15 -4.07
C TYR A 143 1.16 -3.09 -5.02
N HIS A 144 1.53 -3.49 -6.24
CA HIS A 144 2.14 -2.62 -7.27
C HIS A 144 1.09 -1.73 -7.96
N SER A 145 0.30 -1.03 -7.13
CA SER A 145 -0.74 -0.10 -7.52
C SER A 145 -0.36 1.35 -7.19
N ALA A 146 -1.25 2.30 -7.43
CA ALA A 146 -1.04 3.70 -7.06
C ALA A 146 -0.66 3.90 -5.57
N THR A 147 -1.03 2.97 -4.67
CA THR A 147 -0.58 3.02 -3.27
C THR A 147 0.94 2.85 -3.13
N HIS A 148 1.57 2.00 -3.95
CA HIS A 148 3.03 1.83 -3.99
C HIS A 148 3.69 3.10 -4.53
N LEU A 149 3.22 3.62 -5.67
CA LEU A 149 3.72 4.88 -6.23
C LEU A 149 3.70 6.02 -5.20
N LEU A 150 2.59 6.19 -4.46
CA LEU A 150 2.54 7.21 -3.41
C LEU A 150 3.57 6.95 -2.31
N ALA A 151 3.76 5.69 -1.88
CA ALA A 151 4.74 5.32 -0.88
C ALA A 151 6.18 5.65 -1.34
N VAL A 152 6.53 5.38 -2.60
CA VAL A 152 7.84 5.74 -3.17
C VAL A 152 8.04 7.26 -3.18
N LEU A 153 7.03 8.02 -3.62
CA LEU A 153 7.10 9.49 -3.62
C LEU A 153 7.19 10.08 -2.20
N GLU A 154 6.51 9.47 -1.21
CA GLU A 154 6.64 9.85 0.21
C GLU A 154 8.01 9.47 0.79
N ALA A 155 8.60 8.35 0.37
CA ALA A 155 9.96 7.99 0.74
C ALA A 155 10.98 8.99 0.16
N LEU A 156 10.82 9.40 -1.10
CA LEU A 156 11.62 10.48 -1.69
C LEU A 156 11.47 11.79 -0.92
N ASP A 157 10.27 12.13 -0.44
CA ASP A 157 10.07 13.31 0.40
C ASP A 157 10.88 13.23 1.71
N LEU A 158 10.95 12.05 2.34
CA LEU A 158 11.73 11.83 3.57
C LEU A 158 13.24 11.88 3.34
N LEU A 159 13.71 11.40 2.19
CA LEU A 159 15.12 11.39 1.80
C LEU A 159 15.62 12.80 1.43
N THR A 160 14.77 13.59 0.79
CA THR A 160 15.19 14.85 0.15
C THR A 160 14.64 16.09 0.84
N GLY A 161 13.70 15.96 1.78
CA GLY A 161 12.99 17.11 2.34
C GLY A 161 11.99 17.72 1.35
N ARG A 162 11.35 16.89 0.50
CA ARG A 162 10.42 17.29 -0.57
C ARG A 162 11.05 18.07 -1.72
N SER A 163 12.34 17.85 -1.98
CA SER A 163 13.07 18.47 -3.09
C SER A 163 13.82 17.43 -3.93
N ALA A 164 13.13 16.34 -4.26
CA ALA A 164 13.69 15.31 -5.12
C ALA A 164 14.02 15.89 -6.51
N PRO A 165 15.16 15.52 -7.12
CA PRO A 165 15.46 15.90 -8.49
C PRO A 165 14.34 15.46 -9.43
N ARG A 166 13.97 16.31 -10.39
CA ARG A 166 12.87 16.04 -11.33
C ARG A 166 13.02 14.71 -12.08
N PRO A 167 14.20 14.30 -12.58
CA PRO A 167 14.37 12.99 -13.21
C PRO A 167 14.06 11.81 -12.26
N VAL A 168 14.45 11.91 -10.98
CA VAL A 168 14.17 10.87 -9.97
C VAL A 168 12.67 10.79 -9.69
N ALA A 169 12.00 11.93 -9.56
CA ALA A 169 10.55 11.97 -9.38
C ALA A 169 9.82 11.38 -10.60
N LEU A 170 10.22 11.74 -11.83
CA LEU A 170 9.66 11.16 -13.06
C LEU A 170 9.92 9.64 -13.12
N ALA A 171 11.14 9.18 -12.83
CA ALA A 171 11.44 7.75 -12.81
C ALA A 171 10.57 6.99 -11.79
N ALA A 172 10.30 7.56 -10.61
CA ALA A 172 9.36 6.96 -9.66
C ALA A 172 7.95 6.78 -10.25
N TRP A 173 7.48 7.70 -11.08
CA TRP A 173 6.18 7.55 -11.77
C TRP A 173 6.18 6.46 -12.84
N PHE A 174 7.33 6.17 -13.44
CA PHE A 174 7.45 5.21 -14.54
C PHE A 174 7.93 3.82 -14.13
N HIS A 175 8.61 3.63 -12.99
CA HIS A 175 9.37 2.39 -12.73
C HIS A 175 8.58 1.08 -12.82
N ASP A 176 7.34 1.04 -12.30
CA ASP A 176 6.40 -0.08 -12.50
C ASP A 176 5.17 0.33 -13.33
N ALA A 177 5.28 1.35 -14.20
CA ALA A 177 4.15 1.77 -15.03
C ALA A 177 3.70 0.67 -16.02
N VAL A 178 4.58 -0.28 -16.34
CA VAL A 178 4.26 -1.59 -16.90
C VAL A 178 4.50 -2.63 -15.80
N TYR A 179 3.51 -3.50 -15.56
CA TYR A 179 3.62 -4.56 -14.53
C TYR A 179 2.74 -5.75 -14.91
N ASN A 180 3.37 -6.77 -15.47
CA ASN A 180 2.78 -8.07 -15.79
C ASN A 180 3.33 -9.19 -14.90
N GLY A 181 4.27 -8.88 -14.01
CA GLY A 181 5.00 -9.84 -13.19
C GLY A 181 6.07 -10.59 -13.98
N THR A 182 6.63 -9.99 -15.05
CA THR A 182 7.62 -10.61 -15.93
C THR A 182 9.01 -9.98 -15.75
N PRO A 183 10.10 -10.68 -16.10
CA PRO A 183 11.45 -10.10 -16.03
C PRO A 183 11.73 -8.94 -17.00
N SER A 184 10.77 -8.56 -17.85
CA SER A 184 10.90 -7.45 -18.79
C SER A 184 10.21 -6.18 -18.33
N ASP A 185 9.44 -6.21 -17.24
CA ASP A 185 8.56 -5.11 -16.84
C ASP A 185 9.32 -3.79 -16.63
N GLU A 186 10.53 -3.81 -16.07
CA GLU A 186 11.35 -2.61 -15.90
C GLU A 186 11.84 -2.05 -17.23
N GLU A 187 12.24 -2.92 -18.18
CA GLU A 187 12.64 -2.49 -19.52
C GLU A 187 11.44 -1.95 -20.31
N ASP A 188 10.29 -2.61 -20.22
CA ASP A 188 9.05 -2.17 -20.87
C ASP A 188 8.56 -0.82 -20.28
N SER A 189 8.72 -0.63 -18.98
CA SER A 189 8.49 0.63 -18.27
C SER A 189 9.46 1.73 -18.72
N ALA A 190 10.73 1.40 -18.94
CA ALA A 190 11.74 2.33 -19.44
C ALA A 190 11.43 2.76 -20.89
N VAL A 191 11.03 1.82 -21.74
CA VAL A 191 10.56 2.10 -23.12
C VAL A 191 9.32 2.99 -23.09
N LEU A 192 8.36 2.71 -22.21
CA LEU A 192 7.19 3.57 -22.01
C LEU A 192 7.60 4.99 -21.60
N ALA A 193 8.54 5.14 -20.66
CA ALA A 193 9.06 6.44 -20.23
C ALA A 193 9.71 7.20 -21.39
N GLN A 194 10.56 6.53 -22.16
CA GLN A 194 11.22 7.08 -23.34
C GLN A 194 10.20 7.60 -24.36
N LEU A 195 9.19 6.79 -24.70
CA LEU A 195 8.17 7.16 -25.69
C LEU A 195 7.27 8.29 -25.18
N SER A 196 6.93 8.28 -23.89
CA SER A 196 5.99 9.24 -23.30
C SER A 196 6.60 10.61 -23.07
N LEU A 197 7.90 10.68 -22.76
CA LEU A 197 8.58 11.93 -22.39
C LEU A 197 9.33 12.58 -23.56
N ASN A 198 9.63 11.82 -24.62
CA ASN A 198 10.35 12.35 -25.78
C ASN A 198 9.57 13.51 -26.44
N GLY A 199 10.26 14.63 -26.66
CA GLY A 199 9.66 15.85 -27.20
C GLY A 199 8.87 16.68 -26.17
N LEU A 200 8.64 16.18 -24.95
CA LEU A 200 8.01 16.94 -23.86
C LEU A 200 9.04 17.55 -22.91
N ILE A 201 10.20 16.91 -22.73
CA ILE A 201 11.32 17.39 -21.92
C ILE A 201 12.66 17.23 -22.67
N ALA A 202 13.76 17.72 -22.07
CA ALA A 202 15.08 17.65 -22.69
C ALA A 202 15.56 16.19 -22.84
N ALA A 203 16.26 15.88 -23.94
CA ALA A 203 16.63 14.50 -24.28
C ALA A 203 17.56 13.83 -23.25
N ASP A 204 18.45 14.60 -22.63
CA ASP A 204 19.31 14.16 -21.53
C ASP A 204 18.50 13.86 -20.26
N GLU A 205 17.48 14.66 -19.97
CA GLU A 205 16.54 14.41 -18.87
C GLU A 205 15.75 13.11 -19.12
N VAL A 206 15.28 12.86 -20.35
CA VAL A 206 14.62 11.60 -20.69
C VAL A 206 15.56 10.41 -20.51
N ALA A 207 16.80 10.52 -21.01
CA ALA A 207 17.79 9.45 -20.89
C ALA A 207 18.07 9.10 -19.42
N GLU A 208 18.12 10.10 -18.53
CA GLU A 208 18.29 9.85 -17.10
C GLU A 208 17.06 9.17 -16.48
N VAL A 209 15.83 9.57 -16.84
CA VAL A 209 14.62 8.88 -16.39
C VAL A 209 14.63 7.41 -16.81
N VAL A 210 14.95 7.13 -18.08
CA VAL A 210 15.02 5.77 -18.63
C VAL A 210 16.06 4.93 -17.88
N ARG A 211 17.26 5.47 -17.69
CA ARG A 211 18.34 4.79 -16.95
C ARG A 211 17.93 4.47 -15.52
N LEU A 212 17.29 5.41 -14.83
CA LEU A 212 16.81 5.23 -13.46
C LEU A 212 15.70 4.19 -13.37
N VAL A 213 14.78 4.14 -14.33
CA VAL A 213 13.76 3.07 -14.39
C VAL A 213 14.42 1.71 -14.60
N GLN A 214 15.36 1.57 -15.53
CA GLN A 214 16.06 0.29 -15.75
C GLN A 214 16.85 -0.16 -14.50
N LEU A 215 17.37 0.79 -13.72
CA LEU A 215 18.14 0.51 -12.51
C LEU A 215 17.30 -0.22 -11.44
N THR A 216 15.97 -0.04 -11.40
CA THR A 216 15.10 -0.72 -10.43
C THR A 216 15.01 -2.23 -10.65
N ALA A 217 15.46 -2.77 -11.78
CA ALA A 217 15.55 -4.22 -11.97
C ALA A 217 16.60 -4.88 -11.05
N THR A 218 17.61 -4.12 -10.62
CA THR A 218 18.75 -4.64 -9.83
C THR A 218 18.90 -3.99 -8.47
N HIS A 219 18.38 -2.77 -8.30
CA HIS A 219 18.57 -1.92 -7.12
C HIS A 219 20.04 -1.78 -6.71
N SER A 220 20.96 -1.78 -7.68
CA SER A 220 22.41 -1.76 -7.44
C SER A 220 23.09 -0.56 -8.13
N PRO A 221 22.80 0.68 -7.71
CA PRO A 221 23.48 1.88 -8.22
C PRO A 221 24.99 1.85 -7.92
N SER A 222 25.76 2.58 -8.74
CA SER A 222 27.18 2.81 -8.46
C SER A 222 27.35 3.76 -7.28
N PRO A 223 28.50 3.73 -6.55
CA PRO A 223 28.72 4.54 -5.36
C PRO A 223 28.61 6.06 -5.57
N GLU A 224 28.81 6.54 -6.79
CA GLU A 224 28.70 7.94 -7.19
C GLU A 224 27.31 8.33 -7.74
N ASP A 225 26.40 7.37 -7.93
CA ASP A 225 25.07 7.59 -8.51
C ASP A 225 24.07 8.09 -7.47
N ALA A 226 24.15 9.38 -7.14
CA ALA A 226 23.25 10.01 -6.17
C ALA A 226 21.76 9.92 -6.56
N ALA A 227 21.44 9.94 -7.86
CA ALA A 227 20.06 9.83 -8.32
C ALA A 227 19.53 8.38 -8.18
N GLY A 228 20.35 7.40 -8.55
CA GLY A 228 20.06 5.98 -8.35
C GLY A 228 19.92 5.62 -6.88
N HIS A 229 20.79 6.16 -6.01
CA HIS A 229 20.66 6.00 -4.56
C HIS A 229 19.27 6.43 -4.06
N LEU A 230 18.76 7.58 -4.51
CA LEU A 230 17.46 8.08 -4.08
C LEU A 230 16.31 7.18 -4.55
N LEU A 231 16.32 6.79 -5.83
CA LEU A 231 15.24 5.97 -6.38
C LEU A 231 15.23 4.57 -5.77
N CYS A 232 16.38 3.90 -5.70
CA CYS A 232 16.48 2.55 -5.14
C CYS A 232 16.11 2.53 -3.65
N ASP A 233 16.60 3.48 -2.85
CA ASP A 233 16.23 3.57 -1.44
C ASP A 233 14.73 3.82 -1.25
N ALA A 234 14.13 4.68 -2.09
CA ALA A 234 12.71 5.00 -2.00
C ALA A 234 11.81 3.83 -2.40
N ASP A 235 12.17 3.10 -3.46
CA ASP A 235 11.43 1.92 -3.92
C ASP A 235 11.51 0.77 -2.90
N LEU A 236 12.70 0.54 -2.32
CA LEU A 236 12.91 -0.49 -1.29
C LEU A 236 12.41 -0.09 0.11
N ALA A 237 11.92 1.13 0.32
CA ALA A 237 11.56 1.64 1.64
C ALA A 237 10.51 0.78 2.38
N ILE A 238 9.62 0.11 1.66
CA ILE A 238 8.62 -0.81 2.25
C ILE A 238 9.25 -1.94 3.05
N LEU A 239 10.47 -2.35 2.70
CA LEU A 239 11.20 -3.41 3.39
C LEU A 239 11.50 -2.99 4.83
N GLY A 240 11.77 -1.70 5.06
CA GLY A 240 11.99 -1.11 6.38
C GLY A 240 10.73 -0.78 7.17
N ALA A 241 9.54 -1.16 6.70
CA ALA A 241 8.28 -0.80 7.35
C ALA A 241 8.03 -1.56 8.67
N ALA A 242 7.11 -1.05 9.49
CA ALA A 242 6.68 -1.73 10.70
C ALA A 242 6.04 -3.10 10.38
N PRO A 243 6.08 -4.10 11.28
CA PRO A 243 5.67 -5.48 10.98
C PRO A 243 4.25 -5.63 10.40
N ALA A 244 3.30 -4.83 10.90
CA ALA A 244 1.93 -4.83 10.39
C ALA A 244 1.84 -4.28 8.95
N GLU A 245 2.62 -3.25 8.61
CA GLU A 245 2.65 -2.70 7.24
C GLU A 245 3.38 -3.66 6.30
N TYR A 246 4.49 -4.26 6.74
CA TYR A 246 5.22 -5.26 5.97
C TYR A 246 4.38 -6.52 5.68
N SER A 247 3.57 -6.97 6.64
CA SER A 247 2.65 -8.09 6.43
C SER A 247 1.55 -7.78 5.40
N ARG A 248 1.10 -6.52 5.32
CA ARG A 248 0.16 -6.07 4.26
C ARG A 248 0.84 -6.03 2.90
N TYR A 249 2.10 -5.60 2.85
CA TYR A 249 2.93 -5.69 1.66
C TYR A 249 3.01 -7.14 1.14
N LEU A 250 3.39 -8.09 2.01
CA LEU A 250 3.48 -9.50 1.62
C LEU A 250 2.15 -10.07 1.11
N ALA A 251 1.04 -9.75 1.79
CA ALA A 251 -0.29 -10.16 1.35
C ALA A 251 -0.69 -9.54 0.00
N GLY A 252 -0.30 -8.29 -0.25
CA GLY A 252 -0.51 -7.62 -1.54
C GLY A 252 0.30 -8.27 -2.66
N VAL A 253 1.60 -8.51 -2.44
CA VAL A 253 2.46 -9.20 -3.40
C VAL A 253 1.93 -10.61 -3.70
N ARG A 254 1.48 -11.37 -2.68
CA ARG A 254 0.89 -12.70 -2.93
C ARG A 254 -0.32 -12.63 -3.86
N ARG A 255 -1.16 -11.58 -3.74
CA ARG A 255 -2.33 -11.39 -4.60
C ARG A 255 -1.96 -10.98 -6.03
N ASP A 256 -0.89 -10.20 -6.22
CA ASP A 256 -0.38 -9.88 -7.56
C ASP A 256 -0.02 -11.15 -8.34
N TYR A 257 0.54 -12.12 -7.63
CA TYR A 257 0.92 -13.41 -8.18
C TYR A 257 -0.11 -14.52 -7.90
N ALA A 258 -1.39 -14.20 -7.65
CA ALA A 258 -2.41 -15.22 -7.34
C ALA A 258 -2.58 -16.29 -8.43
N HIS A 259 -2.16 -15.98 -9.66
CA HIS A 259 -2.13 -16.88 -10.81
C HIS A 259 -0.96 -17.87 -10.79
N VAL A 260 0.07 -17.63 -9.96
CA VAL A 260 1.23 -18.51 -9.81
C VAL A 260 0.95 -19.54 -8.70
N PRO A 261 1.21 -20.85 -8.93
CA PRO A 261 1.09 -21.88 -7.90
C PRO A 261 1.92 -21.58 -6.65
N ASP A 262 1.45 -22.01 -5.48
CA ASP A 262 2.07 -21.65 -4.19
C ASP A 262 3.54 -22.09 -4.07
N ASP A 263 3.89 -23.29 -4.56
CA ASP A 263 5.27 -23.80 -4.52
C ASP A 263 6.21 -22.95 -5.39
N ASP A 264 5.76 -22.61 -6.61
CA ASP A 264 6.53 -21.78 -7.54
C ASP A 264 6.66 -20.35 -7.03
N PHE A 265 5.59 -19.78 -6.48
CA PHE A 265 5.61 -18.47 -5.85
C PHE A 265 6.59 -18.45 -4.66
N THR A 266 6.52 -19.44 -3.77
CA THR A 266 7.41 -19.54 -2.60
C THR A 266 8.87 -19.61 -3.02
N LYS A 267 9.18 -20.46 -4.01
CA LYS A 267 10.54 -20.59 -4.56
C LYS A 267 11.03 -19.28 -5.19
N GLY A 268 10.21 -18.66 -6.03
CA GLY A 268 10.52 -17.40 -6.70
C GLY A 268 10.73 -16.26 -5.69
N ARG A 269 9.80 -16.12 -4.73
CA ARG A 269 9.87 -15.11 -3.68
C ARG A 269 11.10 -15.28 -2.80
N ALA A 270 11.43 -16.52 -2.41
CA ALA A 270 12.66 -16.79 -1.67
C ALA A 270 13.91 -16.41 -2.49
N GLY A 271 13.88 -16.55 -3.81
CA GLY A 271 14.92 -16.04 -4.72
C GLY A 271 15.09 -14.53 -4.62
N VAL A 272 13.99 -13.78 -4.76
CA VAL A 272 13.98 -12.30 -4.64
C VAL A 272 14.49 -11.85 -3.26
N VAL A 273 14.00 -12.46 -2.18
CA VAL A 273 14.43 -12.10 -0.81
C VAL A 273 15.93 -12.35 -0.61
N ARG A 274 16.49 -13.44 -1.17
CA ARG A 274 17.94 -13.70 -1.12
C ARG A 274 18.73 -12.66 -1.92
N GLN A 275 18.24 -12.25 -3.09
CA GLN A 275 18.87 -11.20 -3.89
C GLN A 275 18.90 -9.87 -3.12
N LEU A 276 17.78 -9.46 -2.51
CA LEU A 276 17.70 -8.25 -1.71
C LEU A 276 18.65 -8.29 -0.50
N LEU A 277 18.71 -9.41 0.22
CA LEU A 277 19.65 -9.61 1.34
C LEU A 277 21.14 -9.63 0.91
N ALA A 278 21.41 -9.84 -0.38
CA ALA A 278 22.77 -9.81 -0.93
C ALA A 278 23.25 -8.40 -1.29
N LEU A 279 22.36 -7.40 -1.35
CA LEU A 279 22.72 -6.00 -1.61
C LEU A 279 23.60 -5.44 -0.49
N LYS A 280 24.70 -4.78 -0.87
CA LYS A 280 25.71 -4.25 0.07
C LYS A 280 26.19 -2.86 -0.36
N PRO A 281 25.67 -1.77 0.23
CA PRO A 281 24.54 -1.75 1.18
C PRO A 281 23.19 -1.98 0.47
N MET A 282 22.14 -2.29 1.24
CA MET A 282 20.75 -2.35 0.71
C MET A 282 20.13 -0.95 0.55
N PHE A 283 20.51 -0.02 1.43
CA PHE A 283 20.14 1.40 1.33
C PHE A 283 21.43 2.23 1.20
N HIS A 284 21.49 3.08 0.20
CA HIS A 284 22.70 3.80 -0.19
C HIS A 284 22.79 5.18 0.46
N THR A 285 21.68 5.89 0.63
CA THR A 285 21.68 7.19 1.29
C THR A 285 21.84 7.03 2.81
N GLN A 286 22.56 7.93 3.47
CA GLN A 286 22.67 7.91 4.93
C GLN A 286 21.28 7.95 5.59
N ARG A 287 20.38 8.77 5.05
CA ARG A 287 19.02 8.90 5.57
C ARG A 287 18.21 7.61 5.41
N GLY A 288 18.33 6.92 4.27
CA GLY A 288 17.68 5.63 4.04
C GLY A 288 18.22 4.53 4.95
N GLN A 289 19.54 4.51 5.18
CA GLN A 289 20.16 3.59 6.13
C GLN A 289 19.61 3.77 7.55
N ASP A 290 19.54 5.02 8.03
CA ASP A 290 19.04 5.35 9.37
C ASP A 290 17.56 4.99 9.53
N LEU A 291 16.75 5.19 8.49
CA LEU A 291 15.30 4.98 8.54
C LEU A 291 14.90 3.51 8.41
N TRP A 292 15.56 2.75 7.53
CA TRP A 292 14.99 1.49 7.02
C TRP A 292 15.90 0.28 7.13
N ALA A 293 17.23 0.42 7.09
CA ALA A 293 18.14 -0.72 6.89
C ALA A 293 18.01 -1.81 7.97
N LEU A 294 18.00 -1.43 9.25
CA LEU A 294 17.90 -2.41 10.34
C LEU A 294 16.59 -3.20 10.28
N ARG A 295 15.47 -2.51 10.05
CA ARG A 295 14.14 -3.13 9.99
C ARG A 295 13.99 -3.99 8.72
N ALA A 296 14.53 -3.53 7.60
CA ALA A 296 14.54 -4.29 6.35
C ALA A 296 15.28 -5.62 6.49
N GLN A 297 16.46 -5.60 7.10
CA GLN A 297 17.22 -6.82 7.39
C GLN A 297 16.43 -7.81 8.24
N GLN A 298 15.75 -7.33 9.29
CA GLN A 298 14.91 -8.17 10.16
C GLN A 298 13.72 -8.76 9.40
N ASN A 299 12.95 -7.89 8.73
CA ASN A 299 11.76 -8.27 7.98
C ASN A 299 12.06 -9.31 6.90
N LEU A 300 13.10 -9.10 6.09
CA LEU A 300 13.51 -10.03 5.03
C LEU A 300 14.05 -11.35 5.58
N SER A 301 14.81 -11.33 6.69
CA SER A 301 15.31 -12.56 7.30
C SER A 301 14.17 -13.41 7.89
N GLU A 302 13.20 -12.76 8.54
CA GLU A 302 11.99 -13.41 9.07
C GLU A 302 11.06 -13.90 7.95
N GLU A 303 10.98 -13.19 6.84
CA GLU A 303 10.30 -13.66 5.63
C GLU A 303 10.98 -14.91 5.07
N LEU A 304 12.29 -14.87 4.86
CA LEU A 304 13.04 -15.97 4.29
C LEU A 304 12.91 -17.26 5.12
N GLY A 305 12.93 -17.15 6.46
CA GLY A 305 12.72 -18.29 7.35
C GLY A 305 11.30 -18.88 7.34
N ARG A 306 10.32 -18.17 6.79
CA ARG A 306 8.96 -18.67 6.57
C ARG A 306 8.75 -19.28 5.17
N LEU A 307 9.62 -18.94 4.22
CA LEU A 307 9.60 -19.44 2.83
C LEU A 307 10.50 -20.68 2.64
N SER A 308 11.25 -21.06 3.66
CA SER A 308 12.22 -22.17 3.67
C SER A 308 11.65 -23.47 4.20
#